data_AF-A0A4Y2CJS8-F1
#
_entry.id   AF-A0A4Y2CJS8-F1
#
_cell.length_a   1.000
_cell.length_b   1.000
_cell.length_c   1.000
_cell.angle_alpha   90.00
_cell.angle_beta   90.00
_cell.angle_gamma   90.00
#
_symmetry.space_group_name_H-M   'P 1'
#
loop_
_entity.id
_entity.type
_entity.pdbx_description
1 polymer ?
#
loop_
_entity_poly.entity_id
_entity_poly.type
_entity_poly.pdbx_seq_one_letter_code
_entity_poly.pdbx_strand_id
1 'polypeptide(L)'
;MMLLALILSCMIAGSLACSDDHCKDRALADELMAVKFLPNNEQLGTLCPKVLTFLECEKDFFECPGRSLEELASSSDKREATRGKAMLGGMSLVRDICDEDSAFHHDYIGSVDCFRGFIEAAGRACRQDVVAPVEKFFDELYPSEGEISEEAYAEIRCLSDALELSCIIDNLGDSCGTVAQ
;
A
#
# COMPACT_ATOMS: atom_id res chain seq x y z
N MET A 1 -1.30 4.29 -8.37
CA MET A 1 -2.31 3.48 -7.63
C MET A 1 -1.76 2.27 -6.85
N MET A 2 -0.51 1.87 -7.02
CA MET A 2 0.05 0.68 -6.36
C MET A 2 0.68 0.97 -4.98
N LEU A 3 1.22 2.19 -4.80
CA LEU A 3 1.51 2.78 -3.49
C LEU A 3 0.28 2.76 -2.57
N LEU A 4 -0.92 2.86 -3.14
CA LEU A 4 -2.21 2.81 -2.45
C LEU A 4 -2.50 1.44 -1.83
N ALA A 5 -2.29 0.36 -2.59
CA ALA A 5 -2.45 -1.02 -2.09
C ALA A 5 -1.42 -1.33 -0.99
N LEU A 6 -0.18 -0.83 -1.14
CA LEU A 6 0.86 -0.95 -0.12
C LEU A 6 0.53 -0.13 1.13
N ILE A 7 0.05 1.12 0.98
CA ILE A 7 -0.36 1.99 2.09
C ILE A 7 -1.60 1.43 2.82
N LEU A 8 -2.62 0.94 2.11
CA LEU A 8 -3.80 0.30 2.70
C LEU A 8 -3.43 -1.00 3.44
N SER A 9 -2.56 -1.83 2.84
CA SER A 9 -2.07 -3.05 3.50
C SER A 9 -1.23 -2.74 4.74
N CYS A 10 -0.42 -1.68 4.74
CA CYS A 10 0.32 -1.21 5.92
C CYS A 10 -0.58 -0.61 7.00
N MET A 11 -1.66 0.10 6.63
CA MET A 11 -2.65 0.61 7.60
C MET A 11 -3.45 -0.54 8.24
N ILE A 12 -3.73 -1.62 7.50
CA ILE A 12 -4.53 -2.75 8.00
C ILE A 12 -3.67 -3.81 8.72
N ALA A 13 -2.40 -4.00 8.33
CA ALA A 13 -1.52 -5.04 8.88
C ALA A 13 -0.39 -4.52 9.80
N GLY A 14 -0.12 -3.22 9.86
CA GLY A 14 1.14 -2.68 10.40
C GLY A 14 0.98 -1.78 11.61
N SER A 15 0.97 -2.39 12.80
CA SER A 15 1.33 -1.85 14.12
C SER A 15 1.80 -0.38 14.18
N LEU A 16 0.91 0.50 14.61
CA LEU A 16 1.29 1.69 15.38
C LEU A 16 1.06 1.37 16.85
N ALA A 17 1.98 1.80 17.71
CA ALA A 17 1.90 1.63 19.16
C ALA A 17 0.68 2.32 19.83
N CYS A 18 -0.24 2.86 19.03
CA CYS A 18 -1.54 3.37 19.48
C CYS A 18 -2.72 2.53 18.97
N SER A 19 -2.57 1.53 18.06
CA SER A 19 -3.66 0.68 17.52
C SER A 19 -4.19 -0.32 18.58
N ASP A 20 -5.24 0.05 19.31
CA ASP A 20 -6.05 -0.84 20.13
C ASP A 20 -7.15 -1.51 19.27
N ASP A 21 -7.78 -2.56 19.80
CA ASP A 21 -8.83 -3.34 19.13
C ASP A 21 -10.12 -2.53 18.81
N HIS A 22 -10.19 -1.25 19.17
CA HIS A 22 -11.41 -0.45 19.21
C HIS A 22 -12.03 -0.17 17.82
N CYS A 23 -11.20 0.12 16.82
CA CYS A 23 -11.67 0.39 15.45
C CYS A 23 -11.56 -0.82 14.52
N LYS A 24 -11.17 -1.99 15.05
CA LYS A 24 -10.99 -3.20 14.23
C LYS A 24 -12.33 -3.70 13.71
N ASP A 25 -12.52 -3.59 12.40
CA ASP A 25 -13.63 -4.20 11.69
C ASP A 25 -13.12 -5.38 10.84
N ARG A 26 -13.20 -6.58 11.41
CA ARG A 26 -12.79 -7.81 10.73
C ARG A 26 -13.65 -8.10 9.49
N ALA A 27 -14.94 -7.75 9.52
CA ALA A 27 -15.83 -7.98 8.38
C ALA A 27 -15.42 -7.08 7.21
N LEU A 28 -15.15 -5.80 7.48
CA LEU A 28 -14.61 -4.90 6.47
C LEU A 28 -13.26 -5.38 5.92
N ALA A 29 -12.36 -5.86 6.79
CA ALA A 29 -11.08 -6.41 6.36
C ALA A 29 -11.28 -7.62 5.41
N ASP A 30 -12.18 -8.54 5.75
CA ASP A 30 -12.50 -9.70 4.92
C ASP A 30 -13.13 -9.28 3.57
N GLU A 31 -14.01 -8.28 3.56
CA GLU A 31 -14.60 -7.72 2.33
C GLU A 31 -13.56 -7.06 1.42
N LEU A 32 -12.65 -6.27 1.99
CA LEU A 32 -11.55 -5.63 1.25
C LEU A 32 -10.56 -6.66 0.68
N MET A 33 -10.26 -7.70 1.46
CA MET A 33 -9.44 -8.84 1.01
C MET A 33 -10.09 -9.60 -0.15
N ALA A 34 -11.42 -9.77 -0.11
CA ALA A 34 -12.16 -10.44 -1.19
C ALA A 34 -12.04 -9.71 -2.54
N VAL A 35 -11.88 -8.38 -2.50
CA VAL A 35 -11.64 -7.55 -3.70
C VAL A 35 -10.17 -7.18 -3.89
N LYS A 36 -9.26 -7.81 -3.15
CA LYS A 36 -7.80 -7.55 -3.16
C LYS A 36 -7.44 -6.07 -3.02
N PHE A 37 -8.22 -5.32 -2.22
CA PHE A 37 -8.07 -3.86 -2.03
C PHE A 37 -8.17 -3.03 -3.31
N LEU A 38 -8.76 -3.58 -4.38
CA LEU A 38 -8.90 -2.90 -5.65
C LEU A 38 -10.37 -2.91 -6.09
N PRO A 39 -11.35 -2.38 -5.34
CA PRO A 39 -12.76 -2.44 -5.71
C PRO A 39 -13.06 -1.77 -7.06
N ASN A 40 -14.01 -2.31 -7.83
CA ASN A 40 -14.55 -1.58 -9.00
C ASN A 40 -15.62 -0.58 -8.56
N ASN A 41 -16.22 0.13 -9.52
CA ASN A 41 -17.22 1.16 -9.24
C ASN A 41 -18.41 0.66 -8.41
N GLU A 42 -18.98 -0.49 -8.77
CA GLU A 42 -20.10 -1.08 -8.04
C GLU A 42 -19.72 -1.43 -6.59
N GLN A 43 -18.52 -2.00 -6.41
CA GLN A 43 -18.00 -2.37 -5.10
C GLN A 43 -17.68 -1.13 -4.26
N LEU A 44 -17.18 -0.04 -4.85
CA LEU A 44 -16.94 1.23 -4.15
C LEU A 44 -18.22 1.79 -3.54
N GLY A 45 -19.36 1.74 -4.25
CA GLY A 45 -20.64 2.20 -3.70
C GLY A 45 -21.04 1.50 -2.39
N THR A 46 -20.62 0.25 -2.21
CA THR A 46 -20.86 -0.52 -0.98
C THR A 46 -19.77 -0.32 0.07
N LEU A 47 -18.50 -0.26 -0.36
CA LEU A 47 -17.34 -0.25 0.53
C LEU A 47 -17.01 1.16 1.06
N CYS A 48 -17.18 2.20 0.26
CA CYS A 48 -16.79 3.56 0.61
C CYS A 48 -17.41 4.06 1.92
N PRO A 49 -18.72 3.92 2.17
CA PRO A 49 -19.30 4.31 3.45
C PRO A 49 -18.65 3.60 4.65
N LYS A 50 -18.34 2.30 4.50
CA LYS A 50 -17.72 1.49 5.57
C LYS A 50 -16.27 1.90 5.81
N VAL A 51 -15.49 2.05 4.73
CA VAL A 51 -14.09 2.46 4.80
C VAL A 51 -13.96 3.87 5.36
N LEU A 52 -14.79 4.81 4.93
CA LEU A 52 -14.76 6.18 5.47
C LEU A 52 -15.11 6.20 6.96
N THR A 53 -16.10 5.42 7.39
CA THR A 53 -16.43 5.25 8.83
C THR A 53 -15.25 4.68 9.61
N PHE A 54 -14.58 3.66 9.06
CA PHE A 54 -13.38 3.09 9.66
C PHE A 54 -12.25 4.13 9.76
N LEU A 55 -12.00 4.90 8.71
CA LEU A 55 -10.98 5.95 8.71
C LEU A 55 -11.30 7.08 9.69
N GLU A 56 -12.57 7.43 9.89
CA GLU A 56 -12.98 8.38 10.92
C GLU A 56 -12.72 7.83 12.32
N CYS A 57 -13.06 6.56 12.59
CA CYS A 57 -12.74 5.90 13.85
C CYS A 57 -11.22 5.88 14.10
N GLU A 58 -10.44 5.46 13.12
CA GLU A 58 -8.98 5.43 13.21
C GLU A 58 -8.41 6.85 13.39
N LYS A 59 -8.96 7.87 12.72
CA LYS A 59 -8.53 9.27 12.91
C LYS A 59 -8.68 9.69 14.37
N ASP A 60 -9.88 9.48 14.93
CA ASP A 60 -10.22 9.85 16.30
C ASP A 60 -9.40 9.06 17.32
N PHE A 61 -8.95 7.87 16.93
CA PHE A 61 -8.21 6.96 17.77
C PHE A 61 -6.68 7.11 17.64
N PHE A 62 -6.18 7.56 16.50
CA PHE A 62 -4.79 8.01 16.29
C PHE A 62 -4.48 9.37 16.92
N GLU A 63 -5.48 9.99 17.55
CA GLU A 63 -5.23 10.95 18.63
C GLU A 63 -4.58 10.22 19.82
N CYS A 64 -3.31 9.80 19.68
CA CYS A 64 -2.49 9.30 20.78
C CYS A 64 -2.59 10.33 21.94
N PRO A 65 -2.58 9.93 23.23
CA PRO A 65 -2.99 10.80 24.34
C PRO A 65 -2.46 12.24 24.23
N GLY A 66 -3.33 13.15 23.78
CA GLY A 66 -3.07 14.59 23.67
C GLY A 66 -2.38 15.10 22.40
N ARG A 67 -2.32 14.35 21.29
CA ARG A 67 -1.84 14.88 19.99
C ARG A 67 -2.66 14.42 18.79
N SER A 68 -3.09 15.35 17.93
CA SER A 68 -3.78 15.02 16.68
C SER A 68 -2.83 14.50 15.59
N LEU A 69 -3.39 13.86 14.55
CA LEU A 69 -2.62 13.43 13.37
C LEU A 69 -1.92 14.61 12.66
N GLU A 70 -2.54 15.78 12.64
CA GLU A 70 -1.96 17.01 12.07
C GLU A 70 -0.76 17.51 12.89
N GLU A 71 -0.84 17.38 14.22
CA GLU A 71 0.27 17.70 15.11
C GLU A 71 1.43 16.70 14.96
N LEU A 72 1.12 15.41 14.81
CA LEU A 72 2.13 14.38 14.50
C LEU A 72 2.80 14.66 13.16
N ALA A 73 2.04 14.98 12.12
CA ALA A 73 2.55 15.32 10.78
C ALA A 73 3.46 16.57 10.78
N SER A 74 3.26 17.45 11.76
CA SER A 74 4.03 18.68 11.95
C SER A 74 5.11 18.57 13.05
N SER A 75 5.32 17.37 13.60
CA SER A 75 6.30 17.13 14.66
C SER A 75 7.73 17.48 14.22
N SER A 76 8.54 17.93 15.17
CA SER A 76 9.98 18.11 14.95
C SER A 76 10.73 16.77 14.89
N ASP A 77 10.14 15.70 15.42
CA ASP A 77 10.63 14.34 15.22
C ASP A 77 10.32 13.89 13.78
N LYS A 78 11.37 13.63 13.01
CA LYS A 78 11.24 13.25 11.59
C LYS A 78 10.44 11.96 11.39
N ARG A 79 10.55 11.00 12.30
CA ARG A 79 9.87 9.71 12.20
C ARG A 79 8.38 9.87 12.47
N GLU A 80 8.02 10.66 13.50
CA GLU A 80 6.63 11.02 13.77
C GLU A 80 6.02 11.81 12.62
N ALA A 81 6.71 12.85 12.15
CA ALA A 81 6.27 13.69 11.03
C ALA A 81 6.05 12.90 9.74
N THR A 82 6.98 12.00 9.40
CA THR A 82 6.86 11.15 8.21
C THR A 82 5.64 10.23 8.32
N ARG A 83 5.41 9.64 9.49
CA ARG A 83 4.26 8.76 9.72
C ARG A 83 2.94 9.51 9.66
N GLY A 84 2.81 10.62 10.39
CA GLY A 84 1.59 11.44 10.37
C GLY A 84 1.24 11.91 8.96
N LYS A 85 2.23 12.37 8.18
CA LYS A 85 2.04 12.74 6.77
C LYS A 85 1.59 11.56 5.91
N ALA A 86 2.20 10.39 6.07
CA ALA A 86 1.83 9.20 5.30
C ALA A 86 0.38 8.78 5.58
N MET A 87 -0.08 8.85 6.83
CA MET A 87 -1.45 8.50 7.22
C MET A 87 -2.46 9.51 6.69
N LEU A 88 -2.21 10.81 6.88
CA LEU A 88 -3.06 11.86 6.29
C LEU A 88 -3.15 11.75 4.77
N GLY A 89 -2.02 11.47 4.11
CA GLY A 89 -1.97 11.24 2.67
C GLY A 89 -2.81 10.01 2.26
N GLY A 90 -2.66 8.89 2.96
CA GLY A 90 -3.45 7.69 2.71
C GLY A 90 -4.96 7.90 2.90
N MET A 91 -5.35 8.59 3.98
CA MET A 91 -6.75 8.93 4.25
C MET A 91 -7.34 9.87 3.20
N SER A 92 -6.59 10.91 2.80
CA SER A 92 -7.00 11.84 1.73
C SER A 92 -7.26 11.07 0.44
N LEU A 93 -6.37 10.14 0.11
CA LEU A 93 -6.45 9.40 -1.13
C LEU A 93 -7.64 8.43 -1.17
N VAL A 94 -7.96 7.78 -0.04
CA VAL A 94 -9.18 6.98 0.06
C VAL A 94 -10.43 7.85 -0.06
N ARG A 95 -10.43 9.05 0.52
CA ARG A 95 -11.51 10.01 0.33
C ARG A 95 -11.66 10.41 -1.13
N ASP A 96 -10.57 10.69 -1.82
CA ASP A 96 -10.59 11.02 -3.24
C ASP A 96 -11.11 9.85 -4.08
N ILE A 97 -10.75 8.59 -3.78
CA ILE A 97 -11.33 7.41 -4.45
C ILE A 97 -12.83 7.30 -4.19
N CYS A 98 -13.30 7.67 -3.00
CA CYS A 98 -14.70 7.55 -2.61
C CYS A 98 -15.58 8.75 -2.99
N ASP A 99 -14.96 9.84 -3.46
CA ASP A 99 -15.64 11.02 -3.97
C ASP A 99 -15.86 10.86 -5.48
N GLU A 100 -17.11 10.59 -5.89
CA GLU A 100 -17.49 10.37 -7.28
C GLU A 100 -17.21 11.58 -8.20
N ASP A 101 -17.11 12.78 -7.64
CA ASP A 101 -16.82 14.01 -8.38
C ASP A 101 -15.30 14.28 -8.49
N SER A 102 -14.45 13.49 -7.83
CA SER A 102 -13.01 13.70 -7.83
C SER A 102 -12.37 13.20 -9.13
N ALA A 103 -11.38 13.96 -9.62
CA ALA A 103 -10.59 13.52 -10.77
C ALA A 103 -9.90 12.17 -10.52
N PHE A 104 -9.47 11.93 -9.27
CA PHE A 104 -8.81 10.70 -8.89
C PHE A 104 -9.74 9.49 -8.93
N HIS A 105 -11.01 9.65 -8.53
CA HIS A 105 -12.02 8.61 -8.66
C HIS A 105 -12.22 8.21 -10.12
N HIS A 106 -12.36 9.18 -11.01
CA HIS A 106 -12.53 8.90 -12.44
C HIS A 106 -11.33 8.18 -13.05
N ASP A 107 -10.11 8.62 -12.72
CA ASP A 107 -8.87 7.98 -13.17
C ASP A 107 -8.74 6.55 -12.62
N TYR A 108 -9.10 6.36 -11.35
CA TYR A 108 -9.11 5.06 -10.68
C TYR A 108 -10.09 4.09 -11.36
N ILE A 109 -11.35 4.49 -11.53
CA ILE A 109 -12.38 3.66 -12.17
C ILE A 109 -12.03 3.32 -13.61
N GLY A 110 -11.43 4.27 -14.34
CA GLY A 110 -11.00 4.06 -15.72
C GLY A 110 -9.88 3.03 -15.89
N SER A 111 -9.14 2.72 -14.83
CA SER A 111 -7.91 1.90 -14.90
C SER A 111 -7.91 0.66 -14.00
N VAL A 112 -8.76 0.60 -12.96
CA VAL A 112 -8.72 -0.47 -11.93
C VAL A 112 -8.87 -1.88 -12.49
N ASP A 113 -9.74 -2.09 -13.48
CA ASP A 113 -9.96 -3.41 -14.06
C ASP A 113 -8.78 -3.87 -14.91
N CYS A 114 -8.10 -2.96 -15.63
CA CYS A 114 -6.85 -3.27 -16.29
C CYS A 114 -5.76 -3.60 -15.26
N PHE A 115 -5.63 -2.76 -14.23
CA PHE A 115 -4.65 -2.92 -13.17
C PHE A 115 -4.77 -4.28 -12.46
N ARG A 116 -6.00 -4.74 -12.17
CA ARG A 116 -6.26 -6.07 -11.58
C ARG A 116 -5.75 -7.22 -12.43
N GLY A 117 -5.99 -7.18 -13.74
CA GLY A 117 -5.49 -8.21 -14.66
C GLY A 117 -3.97 -8.14 -14.82
N PHE A 118 -3.43 -6.93 -14.83
CA PHE A 118 -2.02 -6.66 -15.02
C PHE A 118 -1.16 -7.08 -13.83
N ILE A 119 -1.52 -6.71 -12.59
CA ILE A 119 -0.64 -6.90 -11.41
C ILE A 119 -0.22 -8.36 -11.20
N GLU A 120 -1.10 -9.32 -11.46
CA GLU A 120 -0.78 -10.74 -11.30
C GLU A 120 0.18 -11.25 -12.37
N ALA A 121 0.04 -10.78 -13.61
CA ALA A 121 0.92 -11.14 -14.71
C ALA A 121 2.28 -10.43 -14.58
N ALA A 122 2.26 -9.14 -14.29
CA ALA A 122 3.42 -8.29 -14.11
C ALA A 122 4.28 -8.75 -12.93
N GLY A 123 3.68 -9.06 -11.77
CA GLY A 123 4.44 -9.56 -10.62
C GLY A 123 5.23 -10.83 -10.96
N ARG A 124 4.61 -11.80 -11.66
CA ARG A 124 5.34 -13.01 -12.10
C ARG A 124 6.47 -12.69 -13.08
N ALA A 125 6.21 -11.85 -14.08
CA ALA A 125 7.21 -11.48 -15.08
C ALA A 125 8.37 -10.71 -14.44
N CYS A 126 8.08 -9.66 -13.68
CA CYS A 126 9.07 -8.83 -12.99
C CYS A 126 9.92 -9.61 -11.98
N ARG A 127 9.31 -10.55 -11.25
CA ARG A 127 10.07 -11.45 -10.38
C ARG A 127 11.03 -12.34 -11.18
N GLN A 128 10.62 -12.85 -12.33
CA GLN A 128 11.48 -13.69 -13.17
C GLN A 128 12.61 -12.89 -13.84
N ASP A 129 12.29 -11.70 -14.34
CA ASP A 129 13.20 -10.92 -15.18
C ASP A 129 14.18 -10.05 -14.37
N VAL A 130 13.76 -9.61 -13.17
CA VAL A 130 14.54 -8.64 -12.37
C VAL A 130 14.95 -9.20 -11.02
N VAL A 131 14.03 -9.83 -10.27
CA VAL A 131 14.30 -10.29 -8.89
C VAL A 131 15.14 -11.56 -8.87
N ALA A 132 14.75 -12.60 -9.60
CA ALA A 132 15.41 -13.90 -9.59
C ALA A 132 16.91 -13.83 -9.99
N PRO A 133 17.33 -13.00 -10.96
CA PRO A 133 18.75 -12.81 -11.25
C PRO A 133 19.53 -12.18 -10.08
N VAL A 134 18.92 -11.25 -9.34
CA VAL A 134 19.54 -10.59 -8.18
C VAL A 134 19.65 -11.54 -7.01
N GLU A 135 18.57 -12.26 -6.67
CA GLU A 135 18.58 -13.29 -5.64
C GLU A 135 19.64 -14.36 -5.96
N LYS A 136 19.68 -14.84 -7.20
CA LYS A 136 20.69 -15.81 -7.64
C LYS A 136 22.13 -15.28 -7.49
N PHE A 137 22.37 -14.01 -7.81
CA PHE A 137 23.68 -13.39 -7.62
C PHE A 137 24.11 -13.42 -6.15
N PHE A 138 23.18 -13.13 -5.23
CA PHE A 138 23.46 -13.18 -3.80
C PHE A 138 23.63 -14.61 -3.28
N ASP A 139 22.84 -15.57 -3.78
CA ASP A 139 23.01 -16.99 -3.45
C ASP A 139 24.38 -17.52 -3.89
N GLU A 140 24.89 -17.09 -5.04
CA GLU A 140 26.23 -17.45 -5.54
C GLU A 140 27.36 -16.74 -4.75
N LEU A 141 27.12 -15.51 -4.29
CA LEU A 141 28.07 -14.73 -3.50
C LEU A 141 28.20 -15.25 -2.05
N TYR A 142 27.12 -15.83 -1.53
CA TYR A 142 27.02 -16.34 -0.16
C TYR A 142 26.55 -17.81 -0.15
N PRO A 143 27.39 -18.76 -0.61
CA PRO A 143 27.00 -20.15 -0.86
C PRO A 143 26.74 -20.98 0.42
N SER A 144 26.94 -20.43 1.62
CA SER A 144 26.66 -21.10 2.89
C SER A 144 25.66 -20.33 3.75
N GLU A 145 24.66 -21.01 4.30
CA GLU A 145 23.57 -20.46 5.13
C GLU A 145 24.03 -19.74 6.42
N GLY A 146 25.34 -19.70 6.70
CA GLY A 146 25.94 -19.01 7.84
C GLY A 146 26.74 -17.74 7.50
N GLU A 147 26.87 -17.36 6.23
CA GLU A 147 27.69 -16.20 5.81
C GLU A 147 26.90 -14.90 5.62
N ILE A 148 25.58 -14.98 5.40
CA ILE A 148 24.71 -13.80 5.33
C ILE A 148 24.24 -13.45 6.75
N SER A 149 24.47 -12.20 7.16
CA SER A 149 23.80 -11.66 8.33
C SER A 149 22.31 -11.42 8.04
N GLU A 150 21.47 -11.52 9.07
CA GLU A 150 20.05 -11.14 8.99
C GLU A 150 19.85 -9.72 8.42
N GLU A 151 20.78 -8.81 8.73
CA GLU A 151 20.76 -7.44 8.19
C GLU A 151 21.00 -7.42 6.67
N ALA A 152 21.98 -8.17 6.18
CA ALA A 152 22.23 -8.29 4.74
C ALA A 152 21.05 -8.96 4.02
N TYR A 153 20.44 -9.98 4.63
CA TYR A 153 19.24 -10.62 4.08
C TYR A 153 18.07 -9.64 3.99
N ALA A 154 17.86 -8.81 5.03
CA ALA A 154 16.83 -7.77 5.03
C ALA A 154 17.09 -6.70 3.95
N GLU A 155 18.36 -6.31 3.73
CA GLU A 155 18.73 -5.38 2.67
C GLU A 155 18.50 -5.97 1.26
N ILE A 156 18.90 -7.22 1.02
CA ILE A 156 18.67 -7.92 -0.25
C ILE A 156 17.17 -7.97 -0.54
N ARG A 157 16.35 -8.35 0.45
CA ARG A 157 14.90 -8.39 0.30
C ARG A 157 14.31 -7.01 -0.01
N CYS A 158 14.77 -5.98 0.69
CA CYS A 158 14.34 -4.60 0.44
C CYS A 158 14.66 -4.17 -1.01
N LEU A 159 15.85 -4.53 -1.51
CA LEU A 159 16.25 -4.27 -2.89
C LEU A 159 15.38 -5.05 -3.89
N SER A 160 15.16 -6.34 -3.65
CA SER A 160 14.30 -7.19 -4.49
C SER A 160 12.87 -6.64 -4.57
N ASP A 161 12.28 -6.24 -3.45
CA ASP A 161 10.94 -5.66 -3.40
C ASP A 161 10.88 -4.33 -4.19
N ALA A 162 11.90 -3.48 -4.06
CA ALA A 162 11.99 -2.22 -4.80
C ALA A 162 12.16 -2.44 -6.31
N LEU A 163 12.94 -3.43 -6.72
CA LEU A 163 13.14 -3.79 -8.12
C LEU A 163 11.89 -4.40 -8.76
N GLU A 164 11.21 -5.30 -8.05
CA GLU A 164 9.93 -5.87 -8.47
C GLU A 164 8.91 -4.74 -8.67
N LEU A 165 8.80 -3.83 -7.70
CA LEU A 165 7.91 -2.69 -7.74
C LEU A 165 8.22 -1.75 -8.92
N SER A 166 9.49 -1.39 -9.12
CA SER A 166 9.90 -0.53 -10.24
C SER A 166 9.51 -1.15 -11.58
N CYS A 167 9.80 -2.44 -11.77
CA CYS A 167 9.43 -3.14 -13.00
C CYS A 167 7.92 -3.16 -13.24
N ILE A 168 7.11 -3.35 -12.18
CA ILE A 168 5.65 -3.33 -12.32
C ILE A 168 5.17 -1.93 -12.72
N ILE A 169 5.71 -0.86 -12.11
CA ILE A 169 5.35 0.53 -12.42
C ILE A 169 5.72 0.88 -13.87
N ASP A 170 6.91 0.49 -14.32
CA ASP A 170 7.37 0.76 -15.68
C ASP A 170 6.46 0.10 -16.72
N ASN A 171 6.05 -1.14 -16.46
CA ASN A 171 5.18 -1.90 -17.37
C ASN A 171 3.70 -1.49 -17.28
N LEU A 172 3.30 -0.77 -16.21
CA LEU A 172 1.90 -0.40 -15.98
C LEU A 172 1.41 0.65 -16.96
N GLY A 173 2.23 1.68 -17.21
CA GLY A 173 1.91 2.72 -18.19
C GLY A 173 1.73 2.15 -19.59
N ASP A 174 2.61 1.22 -19.98
CA ASP A 174 2.57 0.56 -21.29
C ASP A 174 1.34 -0.35 -21.46
N SER A 175 0.88 -0.97 -20.37
CA SER A 175 -0.21 -1.95 -20.40
C SER A 175 -1.59 -1.34 -20.18
N CYS A 176 -1.70 -0.39 -19.26
CA CYS A 176 -2.97 0.19 -18.79
C CYS A 176 -3.12 1.69 -19.11
N GLY A 177 -2.13 2.28 -19.80
CA GLY A 177 -2.11 3.69 -20.16
C GLY A 177 -1.46 4.57 -19.09
N THR A 178 -1.01 5.76 -19.50
CA THR A 178 -0.26 6.69 -18.63
C THR A 178 -1.05 7.22 -17.44
N VAL A 179 -2.38 7.12 -17.45
CA VAL A 179 -3.25 7.49 -16.32
C VAL A 179 -3.12 6.49 -15.16
N ALA A 180 -2.74 5.24 -15.44
CA ALA A 180 -2.58 4.20 -14.43
C ALA A 180 -1.22 4.24 -13.71
N GLN A 181 -0.22 4.90 -14.32
CA GLN A 181 1.17 5.02 -13.84
C GLN A 181 1.26 5.95 -12.62
#